data_AF-A0AAI9T4K2-F1
#
_entry.id   AF-A0AAI9T4K2-F1
#
_cell.length_a   1.000
_cell.length_b   1.000
_cell.length_c   1.000
_cell.angle_alpha   90.00
_cell.angle_beta   90.00
_cell.angle_gamma   90.00
#
_symmetry.space_group_name_H-M   'P 1'
#
loop_
_entity.id
_entity.type
_entity.pdbx_description
1 polymer ?
#
loop_
_entity_poly.entity_id
_entity_poly.type
_entity_poly.pdbx_seq_one_letter_code
_entity_poly.pdbx_strand_id
1 'polypeptide(L)' 'MKNIKGKFILSLNNCEYIKNLFSNFFQIEWEKIYDMKHKNKLIELGQELLIMNFKPNISEQLKLFKECD' A
#
# COMPACT_ATOMS: atom_id res chain seq x y z
N MET A 1 -1.07 6.42 18.25
CA MET A 1 -0.10 6.56 17.14
C MET A 1 0.29 8.01 16.79
N LYS A 2 -0.48 9.04 17.18
CA LYS A 2 -0.18 10.45 16.83
C LYS A 2 1.15 11.00 17.40
N ASN A 3 1.74 10.36 18.40
CA ASN A 3 2.98 10.81 19.05
C ASN A 3 4.21 9.96 18.69
N ILE A 4 4.12 9.10 17.66
CA ILE A 4 5.27 8.35 17.18
C ILE A 4 6.21 9.30 16.46
N LYS A 5 7.42 9.50 17.02
CA LYS A 5 8.45 10.36 16.42
C LYS A 5 9.19 9.70 15.24
N GLY A 6 9.23 8.37 15.21
CA GLY A 6 9.83 7.60 14.12
C GLY A 6 8.95 7.54 12.88
N LYS A 7 9.55 7.32 11.71
CA LYS A 7 8.81 7.01 10.48
C LYS A 7 8.26 5.58 10.58
N PHE A 8 7.02 5.37 10.15
CA PHE A 8 6.41 4.05 10.07
C PHE A 8 5.69 3.83 8.75
N ILE A 9 5.58 2.55 8.39
CA ILE A 9 4.75 2.04 7.30
C ILE A 9 3.95 0.88 7.87
N LEU A 10 2.64 0.85 7.66
CA LEU A 10 1.77 -0.28 7.97
C LEU A 10 1.16 -0.80 6.68
N SER A 11 1.11 -2.12 6.48
CA SER A 11 0.26 -2.75 5.47
C SER A 11 -0.95 -3.36 6.16
N LEU A 12 -2.15 -2.96 5.75
CA LEU A 12 -3.42 -3.43 6.28
C LEU A 12 -4.39 -3.73 5.13
N ASN A 13 -5.50 -4.40 5.43
CA ASN A 13 -6.55 -4.62 4.43
C ASN A 13 -7.13 -3.29 3.95
N ASN A 14 -7.38 -3.20 2.64
CA ASN A 14 -8.05 -2.06 2.06
C ASN A 14 -9.57 -2.12 2.32
N CYS A 15 -10.02 -1.62 3.46
CA CYS A 15 -11.43 -1.50 3.76
C CYS A 15 -11.78 -0.13 4.34
N GLU A 16 -13.05 0.25 4.20
CA GLU A 16 -13.55 1.57 4.60
C GLU A 16 -13.26 1.90 6.07
N TYR A 17 -13.35 0.89 6.94
CA TYR A 17 -13.01 1.06 8.36
C TYR A 17 -11.56 1.50 8.56
N ILE A 18 -10.60 0.87 7.87
CA ILE A 18 -9.17 1.18 8.00
C ILE A 18 -8.85 2.54 7.37
N LYS A 19 -9.43 2.84 6.20
CA LYS A 19 -9.28 4.15 5.54
C LYS A 19 -9.67 5.29 6.48
N ASN A 20 -10.81 5.14 7.15
CA ASN A 20 -11.33 6.14 8.08
C ASN A 20 -10.50 6.23 9.37
N LEU A 21 -10.09 5.08 9.95
CA LEU A 21 -9.27 5.02 11.15
C LEU A 21 -7.93 5.76 10.98
N PHE A 22 -7.34 5.68 9.78
CA PHE A 22 -6.05 6.28 9.45
C PHE A 22 -6.15 7.47 8.49
N SER A 23 -7.30 8.13 8.41
CA SER A 23 -7.57 9.27 7.51
C SER A 23 -6.57 10.43 7.59
N ASN A 24 -5.86 10.57 8.71
CA ASN A 24 -4.84 11.61 8.92
C ASN A 24 -3.42 11.21 8.48
N PHE A 25 -3.26 10.02 7.89
CA PHE A 25 -1.98 9.48 7.43
C PHE A 25 -1.97 9.37 5.90
N PHE A 26 -0.78 9.30 5.32
CA PHE A 26 -0.65 9.02 3.89
C PHE A 26 -1.08 7.58 3.62
N GLN A 27 -1.94 7.39 2.62
CA GLN A 27 -2.50 6.10 2.26
C GLN A 27 -2.23 5.81 0.78
N ILE A 28 -1.75 4.62 0.46
CA ILE A 28 -1.55 4.14 -0.91
C ILE A 28 -2.19 2.76 -1.01
N GLU A 29 -3.09 2.59 -1.98
CA GLU A 29 -3.61 1.26 -2.31
C GLU A 29 -2.50 0.44 -2.96
N TRP A 30 -2.34 -0.80 -2.50
CA TRP A 30 -1.28 -1.69 -2.92
C TRP A 30 -1.85 -3.05 -3.30
N GLU A 31 -1.32 -3.61 -4.37
CA GLU A 31 -1.66 -4.96 -4.82
C GLU A 31 -0.70 -5.96 -4.19
N LYS A 32 -1.25 -6.96 -3.52
CA LYS A 32 -0.42 -8.06 -3.03
C LYS A 32 -0.29 -9.12 -4.11
N ILE A 33 0.86 -9.13 -4.77
CA ILE A 33 1.25 -10.25 -5.61
C ILE A 33 1.71 -11.39 -4.69
N TYR A 34 0.77 -12.22 -4.25
CA TYR A 34 1.07 -13.51 -3.61
C TYR A 34 1.37 -14.55 -4.69
N ASP A 35 2.58 -14.59 -5.24
CA ASP A 35 2.93 -15.67 -6.18
C ASP A 35 3.38 -16.91 -5.40
N MET A 36 2.79 -18.10 -5.61
CA MET A 36 3.36 -19.14 -6.49
C MET A 36 2.30 -20.13 -7.04
N LYS A 37 1.00 -19.94 -6.74
CA LYS A 37 -0.07 -20.92 -7.04
C LYS A 37 -1.16 -20.41 -7.97
N HIS A 38 -1.16 -19.14 -8.33
CA HIS A 38 -2.32 -18.48 -8.94
C HIS A 38 -1.94 -17.77 -10.23
N LYS A 39 -1.36 -18.51 -11.18
CA LYS A 39 -1.06 -18.00 -12.53
C LYS A 39 -2.27 -17.45 -13.30
N ASN A 40 -3.51 -17.77 -12.89
CA ASN A 40 -4.73 -17.49 -13.66
C ASN A 40 -5.88 -16.83 -12.87
N LYS A 41 -5.68 -16.39 -11.62
CA LYS A 41 -6.73 -15.65 -10.91
C LYS A 41 -6.51 -14.17 -11.13
N LEU A 42 -7.55 -13.50 -11.64
CA LEU A 42 -7.65 -12.04 -11.72
C LEU A 42 -7.15 -11.46 -10.39
N ILE A 43 -6.01 -10.79 -10.46
CA ILE A 43 -5.46 -10.04 -9.34
C ILE A 43 -6.50 -8.96 -9.06
N GLU A 44 -7.20 -9.06 -7.93
CA GLU A 44 -8.10 -8.01 -7.50
C GLU A 44 -7.24 -6.83 -7.06
N LEU A 45 -7.15 -5.82 -7.92
CA LEU A 45 -6.50 -4.54 -7.65
C LEU A 45 -6.93 -3.99 -6.29
N GLY A 46 -5.96 -3.62 -5.45
CA GLY A 46 -6.20 -2.84 -4.23
C GLY A 46 -6.66 -3.64 -3.01
N GLN A 47 -6.20 -4.87 -2.79
CA GLN A 47 -6.51 -5.62 -1.56
C GLN A 47 -5.83 -5.06 -0.29
N GLU A 48 -4.69 -4.37 -0.42
CA GLU A 48 -3.96 -3.80 0.71
C GLU A 48 -3.89 -2.27 0.65
N LEU A 49 -3.69 -1.67 1.82
CA LEU A 49 -3.51 -0.25 2.04
C LEU A 49 -2.23 -0.03 2.83
N LEU A 50 -1.28 0.65 2.21
CA LEU A 50 -0.07 1.12 2.85
C LEU A 50 -0.36 2.45 3.56
N ILE A 51 -0.10 2.51 4.86
CA ILE A 51 -0.35 3.68 5.70
C ILE A 51 0.97 4.20 6.26
N MET A 52 1.24 5.50 6.08
CA MET A 52 2.52 6.14 6.40
C MET A 52 2.32 7.45 7.16
N ASN A 53 3.19 7.72 8.14
CA ASN A 53 3.24 9.03 8.81
C ASN A 53 4.21 10.03 8.16
N PHE A 54 4.67 9.73 6.95
CA PHE A 54 5.50 10.61 6.16
C PHE A 54 5.01 10.58 4.72
N LYS A 55 5.29 11.66 3.97
CA LYS A 55 5.00 11.70 2.53
C LYS A 55 6.06 10.87 1.80
N PRO A 56 5.71 9.74 1.17
CA PRO A 56 6.67 8.98 0.37
C PRO A 56 7.03 9.73 -0.91
N ASN A 57 8.28 9.61 -1.35
CA ASN A 57 8.72 10.14 -2.65
C ASN A 57 8.52 9.05 -3.71
N ILE A 58 7.32 8.98 -4.30
CA ILE A 58 6.89 7.86 -5.18
C ILE A 58 7.39 8.04 -6.63
N SER A 59 7.95 9.20 -6.98
CA SER A 59 8.34 9.55 -8.36
C SER A 59 9.41 8.64 -8.98
N GLU A 60 10.15 7.86 -8.18
CA GLU A 60 11.13 6.88 -8.67
C GLU A 60 10.59 5.44 -8.70
N GLN A 61 9.60 5.10 -7.86
CA GLN A 61 9.17 3.71 -7.69
C GLN A 61 8.13 3.26 -8.73
N LEU A 62 7.32 4.17 -9.29
CA LEU A 62 6.41 3.84 -10.40
C LEU A 62 7.15 3.54 -11.72
N LYS A 63 8.43 3.94 -11.85
CA LYS A 63 9.27 3.60 -13.02
C LYS A 63 9.78 2.16 -12.96
N LEU A 64 10.10 1.67 -11.76
CA LEU A 64 10.63 0.31 -11.56
C LEU A 64 9.66 -0.81 -11.95
N PHE A 65 8.36 -0.52 -12.08
CA PHE A 65 7.34 -1.52 -12.45
C PHE A 65 6.86 -1.41 -13.92
N LYS A 66 7.24 -0.37 -14.67
CA LYS A 66 6.95 -0.28 -16.11
C LYS A 66 8.00 -0.94 -16.99
N GLU A 67 9.16 -1.30 -16.43
CA GLU A 67 10.25 -1.97 -17.14
C GLU A 67 10.25 -3.49 -16.94
N CYS A 68 9.21 -4.04 -16.29
CA CYS A 68 9.02 -5.49 -16.12
C CYS A 68 7.85 -6.06 -16.96
N ASP A 69 7.39 -5.31 -17.97
CA ASP A 69 6.51 -5.81 -19.05
C ASP A 69 7.33 -6.18 -20.30
#